data_AF-A0A7J4PER6-F1
#
_entry.id   AF-A0A7J4PER6-F1
#
_cell.length_a   1.000
_cell.length_b   1.000
_cell.length_c   1.000
_cell.angle_alpha   90.00
_cell.angle_beta   90.00
_cell.angle_gamma   90.00
#
_symmetry.space_group_name_H-M   'P 1'
#
loop_
_entity.id
_entity.type
_entity.pdbx_description
1 polymer ?
#
loop_
_entity_poly.entity_id
_entity_poly.type
_entity_poly.pdbx_seq_one_letter_code
_entity_poly.pdbx_strand_id
1 'polypeptide(L)'
;FFKNAKHKALELKVGDIQRELELGNVPLAINFLPKKDRETIKERITFLASDGIEILKQYLEWRKKKGEVVTEESPLFVGRTKRGVRSITSLRFNQTIKRAAKKAGLNEDNKYGTMRTHGLRKFFITQLTNHGVEDKIINFFICHKIPDIDRVYWSRRVEQLRKIYEERQQYLNPINGKKHTFDLKKLKG
;
A
#
# COMPACT_ATOMS: atom_id res chain seq x y z
N PHE A 1 11.23 -5.38 -3.91
CA PHE A 1 10.51 -4.11 -3.64
C PHE A 1 11.32 -2.98 -3.03
N PHE A 2 12.40 -3.21 -2.27
CA PHE A 2 12.94 -2.13 -1.44
C PHE A 2 14.11 -1.33 -2.01
N LYS A 3 14.60 -1.62 -3.21
CA LYS A 3 15.29 -0.56 -3.96
C LYS A 3 14.31 0.38 -4.68
N ASN A 4 13.22 -0.13 -5.28
CA ASN A 4 12.42 0.69 -6.21
C ASN A 4 10.97 1.03 -5.81
N ALA A 5 10.20 0.21 -5.08
CA ALA A 5 8.76 0.46 -4.88
C ALA A 5 8.41 1.20 -3.57
N LYS A 6 9.30 1.18 -2.57
CA LYS A 6 9.11 1.94 -1.32
C LYS A 6 9.23 3.44 -1.49
N HIS A 7 10.28 3.87 -2.17
CA HIS A 7 10.48 5.29 -2.43
C HIS A 7 9.28 5.84 -3.20
N LYS A 8 8.74 5.05 -4.13
CA LYS A 8 7.57 5.40 -4.95
C LYS A 8 6.27 5.53 -4.14
N ALA A 9 5.96 4.60 -3.22
CA ALA A 9 4.78 4.73 -2.36
C ALA A 9 4.82 5.98 -1.44
N LEU A 10 6.01 6.48 -1.10
CA LEU A 10 6.21 7.69 -0.31
C LEU A 10 6.16 8.98 -1.13
N GLU A 11 6.17 8.87 -2.45
CA GLU A 11 6.02 9.98 -3.40
C GLU A 11 4.57 10.16 -3.88
N LEU A 12 3.65 9.26 -3.48
CA LEU A 12 2.23 9.38 -3.80
C LEU A 12 1.65 10.68 -3.26
N LYS A 13 0.81 11.30 -4.06
CA LYS A 13 0.02 12.47 -3.75
C LYS A 13 -1.43 12.09 -3.46
N VAL A 14 -2.20 13.00 -2.87
CA VAL A 14 -3.63 12.78 -2.63
C VAL A 14 -4.40 12.69 -3.95
N GLY A 15 -4.01 13.48 -4.96
CA GLY A 15 -4.62 13.42 -6.30
C GLY A 15 -4.52 12.06 -6.97
N ASP A 16 -3.47 11.27 -6.69
CA ASP A 16 -3.26 9.92 -7.27
C ASP A 16 -4.36 8.91 -6.88
N ILE A 17 -5.09 9.19 -5.80
CA ILE A 17 -6.15 8.32 -5.28
C ILE A 17 -7.52 9.01 -5.21
N GLN A 18 -7.55 10.34 -5.30
CA GLN A 18 -8.76 11.13 -5.04
C GLN A 18 -9.88 10.79 -6.02
N ARG A 19 -9.56 10.68 -7.31
CA ARG A 19 -10.54 10.29 -8.33
C ARG A 19 -11.15 8.91 -8.05
N GLU A 20 -10.34 7.93 -7.66
CA GLU A 20 -10.82 6.58 -7.34
C GLU A 20 -11.67 6.55 -6.06
N LEU A 21 -11.34 7.41 -5.06
CA LEU A 21 -12.15 7.59 -3.86
C LEU A 21 -13.52 8.20 -4.18
N GLU A 22 -13.57 9.20 -5.06
CA GLU A 22 -14.80 9.88 -5.49
C GLU A 22 -15.72 8.95 -6.29
N LEU A 23 -15.13 8.10 -7.15
CA LEU A 23 -15.88 7.09 -7.90
C LEU A 23 -16.39 5.94 -7.02
N GLY A 24 -15.94 5.83 -5.77
CA GLY A 24 -16.35 4.76 -4.86
C GLY A 24 -15.84 3.37 -5.26
N ASN A 25 -14.76 3.30 -6.05
CA ASN A 25 -14.21 2.05 -6.54
C ASN A 25 -13.59 1.23 -5.40
N VAL A 26 -13.97 -0.04 -5.31
CA VAL A 26 -13.43 -1.01 -4.36
C VAL A 26 -13.14 -2.30 -5.12
N PRO A 27 -11.91 -2.85 -5.07
CA PRO A 27 -10.68 -2.29 -4.54
C PRO A 27 -10.24 -0.99 -5.25
N LEU A 28 -9.71 -0.04 -4.49
CA LEU A 28 -9.26 1.26 -4.99
C LEU A 28 -7.96 1.09 -5.77
N ALA A 29 -7.92 1.56 -7.02
CA ALA A 29 -6.71 1.54 -7.81
C ALA A 29 -5.76 2.67 -7.37
N ILE A 30 -4.48 2.35 -7.24
CA ILE A 30 -3.40 3.31 -7.01
C ILE A 30 -2.50 3.27 -8.22
N ASN A 31 -2.56 4.32 -9.02
CA ASN A 31 -1.75 4.46 -10.22
C ASN A 31 -0.48 5.26 -9.88
N PHE A 32 0.66 4.82 -10.40
CA PHE A 32 1.87 5.62 -10.30
C PHE A 32 2.82 5.44 -11.48
N LEU A 33 3.50 6.53 -11.83
CA LEU A 33 4.45 6.59 -12.93
C LEU A 33 5.89 6.49 -12.39
N PRO A 34 6.62 5.40 -12.67
CA PRO A 34 7.98 5.24 -12.15
C PRO A 34 8.96 6.19 -12.86
N LYS A 35 9.55 7.16 -12.13
CA LYS A 35 10.53 8.13 -12.69
C LYS A 35 11.75 7.50 -13.38
N LYS A 36 12.27 6.38 -12.86
CA LYS A 36 13.49 5.71 -13.35
C LYS A 36 13.26 4.63 -14.42
N ASP A 37 12.02 4.15 -14.56
CA ASP A 37 11.64 3.07 -15.50
C ASP A 37 10.67 3.60 -16.57
N ARG A 38 10.65 4.92 -16.81
CA ARG A 38 9.70 5.57 -17.73
C ARG A 38 9.75 4.98 -19.14
N GLU A 39 10.93 4.60 -19.60
CA GLU A 39 11.14 4.09 -20.96
C GLU A 39 10.66 2.65 -21.14
N THR A 40 10.72 1.80 -20.12
CA THR A 40 10.41 0.37 -20.26
C THR A 40 9.00 0.01 -19.81
N ILE A 41 8.43 0.73 -18.83
CA ILE A 41 7.10 0.39 -18.32
C ILE A 41 6.34 1.64 -17.87
N LYS A 42 5.45 2.11 -18.75
CA LYS A 42 4.66 3.36 -18.68
C LYS A 42 4.00 3.58 -17.32
N GLU A 43 3.12 2.67 -16.90
CA GLU A 43 2.24 2.85 -15.73
C GLU A 43 2.29 1.61 -14.83
N ARG A 44 2.15 1.82 -13.52
CA ARG A 44 1.87 0.75 -12.56
C ARG A 44 0.55 0.99 -11.88
N ILE A 45 -0.14 -0.11 -11.64
CA ILE A 45 -1.39 -0.15 -10.88
C ILE A 45 -1.19 -1.15 -9.76
N THR A 46 -1.57 -0.76 -8.55
CA THR A 46 -1.80 -1.67 -7.43
C THR A 46 -3.14 -1.33 -6.81
N PHE A 47 -3.61 -2.15 -5.87
CA PHE A 47 -4.93 -1.96 -5.28
C PHE A 47 -4.89 -1.90 -3.77
N LEU A 48 -5.84 -1.16 -3.22
CA LEU A 48 -6.13 -1.09 -1.80
C LEU A 48 -7.50 -1.70 -1.54
N ALA A 49 -7.53 -2.72 -0.68
CA ALA A 49 -8.76 -3.37 -0.24
C ALA A 49 -9.63 -2.42 0.61
N SER A 50 -10.91 -2.80 0.79
CA SER A 50 -11.93 -2.00 1.49
C SER A 50 -11.51 -1.52 2.88
N ASP A 51 -10.87 -2.39 3.66
CA ASP A 51 -10.33 -2.06 4.99
C ASP A 51 -9.23 -1.00 4.94
N GLY A 52 -8.32 -1.12 3.97
CA GLY A 52 -7.28 -0.14 3.69
C GLY A 52 -7.86 1.21 3.26
N ILE A 53 -8.90 1.21 2.43
CA ILE A 53 -9.60 2.43 1.99
C ILE A 53 -10.20 3.16 3.20
N GLU A 54 -10.85 2.42 4.10
CA GLU A 54 -11.47 3.00 5.30
C GLU A 54 -10.41 3.64 6.22
N ILE A 55 -9.32 2.93 6.48
CA ILE A 55 -8.18 3.47 7.25
C ILE A 55 -7.60 4.72 6.57
N LEU A 56 -7.51 4.71 5.23
CA LEU A 56 -6.99 5.83 4.47
C LEU A 56 -7.88 7.08 4.57
N LYS A 57 -9.20 6.91 4.45
CA LYS A 57 -10.18 7.99 4.66
C LYS A 57 -10.06 8.59 6.05
N GLN A 58 -10.00 7.75 7.09
CA GLN A 58 -9.82 8.21 8.47
C GLN A 58 -8.50 8.96 8.68
N TYR A 59 -7.42 8.50 8.04
CA TYR A 59 -6.13 9.19 8.08
C TYR A 59 -6.17 10.58 7.41
N LEU A 60 -6.83 10.72 6.26
CA LEU A 60 -7.00 12.02 5.59
C LEU A 60 -7.87 12.97 6.43
N GLU A 61 -8.96 12.48 7.02
CA GLU A 61 -9.80 13.26 7.93
C GLU A 61 -9.05 13.68 9.20
N TRP A 62 -8.22 12.79 9.75
CA TRP A 62 -7.34 13.12 10.87
C TRP A 62 -6.36 14.26 10.53
N ARG A 63 -5.81 14.29 9.31
CA ARG A 63 -4.94 15.39 8.85
C ARG A 63 -5.70 16.71 8.83
N LYS A 64 -6.89 16.74 8.20
CA LYS A 64 -7.76 17.93 8.14
C LYS A 64 -8.12 18.44 9.53
N LYS A 65 -8.54 17.55 10.44
CA LYS A 65 -8.87 17.90 11.84
C LYS A 65 -7.70 18.48 12.63
N LYS A 66 -6.46 18.25 12.20
CA LYS A 66 -5.27 18.85 12.81
C LYS A 66 -4.86 20.17 12.16
N GLY A 67 -5.74 20.79 11.37
CA GLY A 67 -5.53 22.09 10.73
C GLY A 67 -4.69 22.03 9.46
N GLU A 68 -4.49 20.84 8.88
CA GLU A 68 -3.76 20.70 7.62
C GLU A 68 -4.70 20.91 6.43
N VAL A 69 -4.37 21.84 5.53
CA VAL A 69 -5.06 22.01 4.25
C VAL A 69 -4.54 20.93 3.29
N VAL A 70 -5.30 19.85 3.13
CA VAL A 70 -4.94 18.73 2.26
C VAL A 70 -5.45 19.00 0.84
N THR A 71 -4.53 19.22 -0.09
CA THR A 71 -4.79 19.42 -1.52
C THR A 71 -4.38 18.20 -2.34
N GLU A 72 -4.79 18.12 -3.61
CA GLU A 72 -4.37 17.07 -4.54
C GLU A 72 -2.84 16.93 -4.62
N GLU A 73 -2.12 18.05 -4.59
CA GLU A 73 -0.65 18.10 -4.65
C GLU A 73 0.03 17.70 -3.33
N SER A 74 -0.74 17.59 -2.25
CA SER A 74 -0.20 17.24 -0.94
C SER A 74 0.32 15.80 -0.95
N PRO A 75 1.45 15.49 -0.30
CA PRO A 75 1.92 14.12 -0.14
C PRO A 75 0.86 13.28 0.58
N LEU A 76 0.65 12.06 0.11
CA LEU A 76 -0.30 11.14 0.72
C LEU A 76 0.17 10.74 2.12
N PHE A 77 1.42 10.28 2.25
CA PHE A 77 1.99 9.89 3.55
C PHE A 77 2.93 10.96 4.08
N VAL A 78 2.55 11.58 5.21
CA VAL A 78 3.31 12.69 5.79
C VAL A 78 3.94 12.32 7.13
N GLY A 79 5.12 12.89 7.38
CA GLY A 79 5.76 12.92 8.68
C GLY A 79 5.69 14.33 9.27
N ARG A 80 5.33 14.44 10.56
CA ARG A 80 5.43 15.70 11.29
C ARG A 80 6.85 15.95 11.76
N THR A 81 7.38 17.13 11.47
CA THR A 81 8.68 17.60 11.93
C THR A 81 8.52 18.96 12.61
N LYS A 82 9.53 19.41 13.36
CA LYS A 82 9.56 20.78 13.89
C LYS A 82 9.46 21.85 12.78
N ARG A 83 9.77 21.49 11.53
CA ARG A 83 9.72 22.34 10.33
C ARG A 83 8.43 22.18 9.53
N GLY A 84 7.36 21.67 10.15
CA GLY A 84 6.07 21.43 9.50
C GLY A 84 5.86 20.02 8.94
N VAL A 85 4.82 19.89 8.12
CA VAL A 85 4.40 18.64 7.47
C VAL A 85 5.22 18.42 6.20
N ARG A 86 5.87 17.27 6.07
CA ARG A 86 6.63 16.88 4.88
C ARG A 86 6.36 15.42 4.53
N SER A 87 6.65 14.98 3.32
CA SER A 87 6.59 13.56 2.95
C SER A 87 7.38 12.71 3.95
N ILE A 88 6.80 11.60 4.37
CA ILE A 88 7.46 10.70 5.31
C ILE A 88 8.71 10.09 4.67
N THR A 89 9.81 10.04 5.41
CA THR A 89 11.04 9.42 4.92
C THR A 89 10.95 7.90 5.01
N SER A 90 11.70 7.21 4.15
CA SER A 90 11.84 5.74 4.17
C SER A 90 12.24 5.21 5.56
N LEU A 91 13.14 5.91 6.25
CA LEU A 91 13.55 5.58 7.61
C LEU A 91 12.39 5.66 8.60
N ARG A 92 11.67 6.79 8.61
CA ARG A 92 10.52 7.01 9.50
C ARG A 92 9.39 6.02 9.23
N PHE A 93 9.09 5.75 7.96
CA PHE A 93 8.11 4.73 7.58
C PHE A 93 8.45 3.34 8.15
N ASN A 94 9.72 2.91 8.01
CA ASN A 94 10.17 1.65 8.61
C ASN A 94 10.04 1.66 10.13
N GLN A 95 10.38 2.77 10.80
CA GLN A 95 10.25 2.89 12.25
C GLN A 95 8.79 2.83 12.70
N THR A 96 7.87 3.47 11.97
CA THR A 96 6.43 3.40 12.23
C THR A 96 5.94 1.96 12.14
N ILE A 97 6.29 1.23 11.08
CA ILE A 97 5.90 -0.18 10.91
C ILE A 97 6.48 -1.05 12.03
N LYS A 98 7.76 -0.88 12.39
CA LYS A 98 8.38 -1.62 13.51
C LYS A 98 7.66 -1.35 14.84
N ARG A 99 7.29 -0.08 15.11
CA ARG A 99 6.56 0.30 16.33
C ARG A 99 5.15 -0.30 16.34
N ALA A 100 4.43 -0.24 15.22
CA ALA A 100 3.11 -0.85 15.08
C ALA A 100 3.17 -2.36 15.31
N ALA A 101 4.13 -3.05 14.68
CA ALA A 101 4.35 -4.47 14.90
C ALA A 101 4.68 -4.81 16.37
N LYS A 102 5.48 -3.97 17.05
CA LYS A 102 5.79 -4.17 18.47
C LYS A 102 4.54 -4.02 19.33
N LYS A 103 3.73 -2.99 19.08
CA LYS A 103 2.45 -2.77 19.78
C LYS A 103 1.44 -3.90 19.54
N ALA A 104 1.50 -4.54 18.38
CA ALA A 104 0.64 -5.67 18.03
C ALA A 104 1.16 -7.03 18.55
N GLY A 105 2.26 -7.07 19.31
CA GLY A 105 2.85 -8.33 19.81
C GLY A 105 3.57 -9.16 18.73
N LEU A 106 3.76 -8.62 17.53
CA LEU A 106 4.31 -9.35 16.36
C LEU A 106 5.85 -9.36 16.34
N ASN A 107 6.49 -8.87 17.41
CA ASN A 107 7.95 -8.72 17.52
C ASN A 107 8.54 -9.41 18.76
N GLU A 108 7.77 -10.20 19.49
CA GLU A 108 8.30 -11.03 20.59
C GLU A 108 9.05 -12.24 20.01
N ASP A 109 10.06 -12.69 20.76
CA ASP A 109 11.23 -13.53 20.40
C ASP A 109 10.94 -14.81 19.60
N ASN A 110 10.46 -14.64 18.37
CA ASN A 110 10.23 -15.72 17.45
C ASN A 110 11.41 -15.87 16.49
N LYS A 111 11.78 -17.14 16.23
CA LYS A 111 12.74 -17.63 15.23
C LYS A 111 12.63 -16.99 13.83
N TYR A 112 11.52 -16.31 13.54
CA TYR A 112 11.18 -15.66 12.27
C TYR A 112 11.40 -14.13 12.22
N GLY A 113 11.83 -13.52 13.32
CA GLY A 113 12.34 -12.15 13.38
C GLY A 113 11.30 -11.03 13.25
N THR A 114 11.70 -9.83 13.67
CA THR A 114 10.89 -8.59 13.67
C THR A 114 10.11 -8.41 12.38
N MET A 115 8.79 -8.17 12.47
CA MET A 115 7.97 -7.79 11.31
C MET A 115 8.54 -6.51 10.70
N ARG A 116 9.09 -6.67 9.49
CA ARG A 116 9.64 -5.58 8.67
C ARG A 116 8.70 -5.33 7.51
N THR A 117 8.88 -4.19 6.86
CA THR A 117 8.21 -3.88 5.60
C THR A 117 8.39 -4.95 4.53
N HIS A 118 9.48 -5.74 4.58
CA HIS A 118 9.68 -6.91 3.72
C HIS A 118 8.72 -8.06 4.04
N GLY A 119 8.40 -8.30 5.31
CA GLY A 119 7.48 -9.34 5.76
C GLY A 119 6.07 -9.12 5.22
N LEU A 120 5.56 -7.88 5.29
CA LEU A 120 4.24 -7.52 4.74
C LEU A 120 4.09 -7.88 3.26
N ARG A 121 5.16 -7.77 2.49
CA ARG A 121 5.14 -8.17 1.10
C ARG A 121 5.30 -9.65 0.88
N LYS A 122 6.18 -10.32 1.62
CA LYS A 122 6.27 -11.77 1.51
C LYS A 122 4.89 -12.35 1.77
N PHE A 123 4.19 -11.85 2.79
CA PHE A 123 2.80 -12.14 3.03
C PHE A 123 1.91 -11.85 1.80
N PHE A 124 1.91 -10.63 1.26
CA PHE A 124 1.13 -10.30 0.05
C PHE A 124 1.41 -11.24 -1.13
N ILE A 125 2.68 -11.50 -1.44
CA ILE A 125 3.10 -12.42 -2.52
C ILE A 125 2.58 -13.82 -2.22
N THR A 126 2.90 -14.37 -1.04
CA THR A 126 2.51 -15.72 -0.64
C THR A 126 0.99 -15.90 -0.67
N GLN A 127 0.21 -14.92 -0.18
CA GLN A 127 -1.24 -15.01 -0.21
C GLN A 127 -1.78 -15.00 -1.64
N LEU A 128 -1.27 -14.15 -2.53
CA LEU A 128 -1.73 -14.16 -3.92
C LEU A 128 -1.29 -15.42 -4.68
N THR A 129 -0.05 -15.89 -4.48
CA THR A 129 0.47 -17.12 -5.08
C THR A 129 -0.36 -18.33 -4.63
N ASN A 130 -0.62 -18.47 -3.33
CA ASN A 130 -1.40 -19.58 -2.78
C ASN A 130 -2.86 -19.61 -3.27
N HIS A 131 -3.39 -18.46 -3.74
CA HIS A 131 -4.75 -18.33 -4.27
C HIS A 131 -4.76 -18.12 -5.80
N GLY A 132 -3.75 -18.68 -6.48
CA GLY A 132 -3.75 -18.92 -7.92
C GLY A 132 -3.52 -17.70 -8.80
N VAL A 133 -2.96 -16.61 -8.26
CA VAL A 133 -2.61 -15.44 -9.09
C VAL A 133 -1.29 -15.71 -9.81
N GLU A 134 -1.26 -15.49 -11.12
CA GLU A 134 -0.06 -15.66 -11.94
C GLU A 134 1.10 -14.75 -11.47
N ASP A 135 2.32 -15.27 -11.48
CA ASP A 135 3.52 -14.55 -11.05
C ASP A 135 3.73 -13.23 -11.80
N LYS A 136 3.36 -13.15 -13.09
CA LYS A 136 3.45 -11.90 -13.86
C LYS A 136 2.56 -10.79 -13.28
N ILE A 137 1.37 -11.15 -12.78
CA ILE A 137 0.41 -10.23 -12.15
C ILE A 137 0.89 -9.84 -10.77
N ILE A 138 1.36 -10.81 -9.98
CA ILE A 138 1.95 -10.54 -8.66
C ILE A 138 3.13 -9.59 -8.81
N ASN A 139 4.05 -9.89 -9.74
CA ASN A 139 5.20 -9.05 -10.06
C ASN A 139 4.78 -7.66 -10.52
N PHE A 140 3.67 -7.52 -11.27
CA PHE A 140 3.11 -6.22 -11.62
C PHE A 140 2.63 -5.45 -10.38
N PHE A 141 1.80 -6.05 -9.52
CA PHE A 141 1.27 -5.43 -8.31
C PHE A 141 2.36 -4.98 -7.35
N ILE A 142 3.42 -5.77 -7.21
CA ILE A 142 4.56 -5.46 -6.35
C ILE A 142 5.65 -4.64 -7.07
N CYS A 143 5.39 -4.27 -8.33
CA CYS A 143 6.22 -3.41 -9.15
C CYS A 143 7.65 -3.93 -9.31
N HIS A 144 7.76 -5.24 -9.49
CA HIS A 144 8.94 -5.93 -9.95
C HIS A 144 9.06 -5.84 -11.48
N LYS A 145 10.25 -6.17 -12.01
CA LYS A 145 10.47 -6.23 -13.45
C LYS A 145 9.62 -7.37 -14.01
N ILE A 146 8.85 -7.06 -15.06
CA ILE A 146 8.09 -8.05 -15.84
C ILE A 146 8.98 -8.48 -17.02
N PRO A 147 8.97 -9.77 -17.40
CA PRO A 147 9.66 -10.25 -18.58
C PRO A 147 9.36 -9.42 -19.83
N ASP A 148 10.34 -9.27 -20.70
CA ASP A 148 10.28 -8.37 -21.86
C ASP A 148 9.13 -8.74 -22.83
N ILE A 149 8.88 -10.04 -23.01
CA ILE A 149 7.76 -10.59 -23.78
C ILE A 149 6.41 -10.17 -23.16
N ASP A 150 6.22 -10.43 -21.88
CA ASP A 150 5.01 -10.03 -21.16
C ASP A 150 4.81 -8.50 -21.16
N ARG A 151 5.89 -7.71 -21.37
CA ARG A 151 5.72 -6.26 -21.47
C ARG A 151 4.93 -5.83 -22.70
N VAL A 152 5.12 -6.54 -23.81
CA VAL A 152 4.56 -6.21 -25.13
C VAL A 152 3.17 -6.82 -25.29
N TYR A 153 3.00 -8.09 -24.92
CA TYR A 153 1.79 -8.85 -25.26
C TYR A 153 0.70 -8.80 -24.19
N TRP A 154 1.01 -8.43 -22.96
CA TRP A 154 0.04 -8.45 -21.87
C TRP A 154 -0.71 -7.13 -21.73
N SER A 155 -2.04 -7.17 -21.94
CA SER A 155 -2.94 -6.04 -21.69
C SER A 155 -3.15 -5.84 -20.19
N ARG A 156 -2.90 -4.62 -19.70
CA ARG A 156 -2.95 -4.25 -18.26
C ARG A 156 -4.21 -3.47 -17.93
N ARG A 157 -5.38 -3.99 -18.31
CA ARG A 157 -6.66 -3.30 -18.08
C ARG A 157 -6.93 -3.24 -16.58
N VAL A 158 -7.10 -2.03 -16.05
CA VAL A 158 -7.34 -1.77 -14.62
C VAL A 158 -8.46 -2.66 -14.08
N GLU A 159 -9.60 -2.73 -14.78
CA GLU A 159 -10.76 -3.52 -14.33
C GLU A 159 -10.49 -5.03 -14.25
N GLN A 160 -9.73 -5.59 -15.19
CA GLN A 160 -9.36 -7.01 -15.13
C GLN A 160 -8.47 -7.29 -13.92
N LEU A 161 -7.49 -6.42 -13.69
CA LEU A 161 -6.59 -6.53 -12.55
C LEU A 161 -7.32 -6.30 -11.22
N ARG A 162 -8.30 -5.38 -11.20
CA ARG A 162 -9.15 -5.09 -10.05
C ARG A 162 -9.94 -6.32 -9.66
N LYS A 163 -10.62 -6.97 -10.62
CA LYS A 163 -11.37 -8.21 -10.38
C LYS A 163 -10.48 -9.32 -9.83
N ILE A 164 -9.28 -9.49 -10.40
CA ILE A 164 -8.30 -10.49 -9.91
C ILE A 164 -7.93 -10.21 -8.45
N TYR A 165 -7.67 -8.96 -8.09
CA TYR A 165 -7.37 -8.58 -6.71
C TYR A 165 -8.58 -8.77 -5.79
N GLU A 166 -9.77 -8.33 -6.22
CA GLU A 166 -11.01 -8.36 -5.46
C GLU A 166 -11.35 -9.77 -4.96
N GLU A 167 -11.26 -10.76 -5.86
CA GLU A 167 -11.51 -12.17 -5.54
C GLU A 167 -10.56 -12.74 -4.45
N ARG A 168 -9.38 -12.13 -4.26
CA ARG A 168 -8.37 -12.54 -3.25
C ARG A 168 -8.25 -11.58 -2.07
N GLN A 169 -8.96 -10.45 -2.04
CA GLN A 169 -8.75 -9.42 -1.03
C GLN A 169 -8.96 -9.93 0.40
N GLN A 170 -9.87 -10.90 0.57
CA GLN A 170 -10.17 -11.56 1.84
C GLN A 170 -8.96 -12.26 2.49
N TYR A 171 -8.00 -12.72 1.69
CA TYR A 171 -6.78 -13.39 2.16
C TYR A 171 -5.65 -12.41 2.49
N LEU A 172 -5.77 -11.17 2.02
CA LEU A 172 -4.75 -10.13 2.23
C LEU A 172 -4.91 -9.39 3.56
N ASN A 173 -6.00 -9.65 4.29
CA ASN A 173 -6.18 -9.14 5.65
C ASN A 173 -5.56 -10.13 6.66
N PRO A 174 -4.44 -9.78 7.34
CA PRO A 174 -3.82 -10.65 8.31
C PRO A 174 -4.68 -10.89 9.57
N ILE A 175 -5.73 -10.10 9.76
CA ILE A 175 -6.68 -10.21 10.89
C ILE A 175 -7.84 -11.14 10.55
N ASN A 176 -8.10 -11.47 9.28
CA ASN A 176 -9.23 -12.35 8.92
C ASN A 176 -9.11 -13.78 9.47
N GLY A 177 -7.94 -14.18 10.00
CA GLY A 177 -7.80 -15.39 10.81
C GLY A 177 -8.48 -15.33 12.19
N LYS A 178 -8.76 -14.14 12.73
CA LYS A 178 -9.52 -13.88 13.97
C LYS A 178 -10.14 -12.48 13.91
N LYS A 179 -11.45 -12.37 13.70
CA LYS A 179 -12.21 -11.10 13.84
C LYS A 179 -11.97 -10.45 15.21
N HIS A 180 -10.96 -9.60 15.32
CA HIS A 180 -10.89 -8.60 16.38
C HIS A 180 -11.16 -7.25 15.71
N THR A 181 -12.35 -6.71 15.99
CA THR A 181 -12.71 -5.33 15.66
C THR A 181 -11.67 -4.39 16.28
N PHE A 182 -10.80 -3.82 15.45
CA PHE A 182 -9.86 -2.80 15.88
C PHE A 182 -10.62 -1.48 16.06
N ASP A 183 -10.97 -1.15 17.30
CA ASP A 183 -11.54 0.14 17.65
C ASP A 183 -10.41 1.17 17.84
N LEU A 184 -10.26 2.06 16.87
CA LEU A 184 -9.28 3.14 16.86
C LEU A 184 -9.48 4.16 18.00
N LYS A 185 -10.64 4.13 18.70
CA LYS A 185 -10.87 4.94 19.91
C LYS A 185 -10.01 4.49 21.09
N LYS A 186 -9.46 3.27 21.06
CA LYS A 186 -8.59 2.73 22.13
C LYS A 186 -7.11 3.13 22.00
N LEU A 187 -6.70 3.86 20.96
CA LEU A 187 -5.31 4.27 20.73
C LEU A 187 -4.93 5.62 21.38
N LYS A 188 -5.57 6.00 22.49
CA LYS A 188 -5.09 7.11 23.32
C LYS A 188 -3.99 6.63 24.27
N GLY A 189 -2.77 7.08 24.00
CA GLY A 189 -1.60 7.03 24.87
C GLY A 189 -0.67 8.16 24.48
#